data_AF-A0A9D4C922-F1
#
_entry.id   AF-A0A9D4C922-F1
#
_cell.length_a   1.000
_cell.length_b   1.000
_cell.length_c   1.000
_cell.angle_alpha   90.00
_cell.angle_beta   90.00
_cell.angle_gamma   90.00
#
_symmetry.space_group_name_H-M   'P 1'
#
loop_
_entity.id
_entity.type
_entity.pdbx_description
1 polymer ?
#
loop_
_entity_poly.entity_id
_entity_poly.type
_entity_poly.pdbx_seq_one_letter_code
_entity_poly.pdbx_strand_id
1 'polypeptide(L)'
;MFFAYAAAFWLGAYLIKQSEVDYVDVFKAFSAILFGGMAVGNASAFAPDAAKAEQSAKEIFQLIDKKPDIDNESETGKKTRYIHSQSELLEYHILLPHPP
;
A
#
# COMPACT_ATOMS: atom_id res chain seq x y z
N MET A 1 20.62 6.88 20.41
CA MET A 1 19.59 7.06 21.46
C MET A 1 20.18 7.52 22.78
N PHE A 2 21.04 6.75 23.45
CA PHE A 2 21.58 7.16 24.77
C PHE A 2 22.36 8.47 24.75
N PHE A 3 23.20 8.72 23.73
CA PHE A 3 23.89 10.00 23.58
C PHE A 3 22.95 11.20 23.36
N ALA A 4 21.87 11.00 22.60
CA ALA A 4 20.87 12.05 22.37
C ALA A 4 20.09 12.37 23.66
N TYR A 5 19.75 11.35 24.45
CA TYR A 5 19.12 11.56 25.76
C TYR A 5 20.06 12.28 26.72
N ALA A 6 21.34 11.87 26.79
CA ALA A 6 22.33 12.56 27.61
C ALA A 6 22.48 14.03 27.22
N ALA A 7 22.53 14.34 25.91
CA ALA A 7 22.60 15.71 25.42
C ALA A 7 21.33 16.52 25.75
N ALA A 8 20.13 15.91 25.59
CA ALA A 8 18.86 16.56 25.92
C ALA A 8 18.74 16.89 27.41
N PHE A 9 19.12 15.96 28.30
CA PHE A 9 19.12 16.19 29.74
C PHE A 9 20.21 17.17 30.18
N TRP A 10 21.39 17.15 29.55
CA TRP A 10 22.44 18.11 29.85
C TRP A 10 22.01 19.54 29.50
N LEU A 11 21.37 19.72 28.33
CA LEU A 11 20.78 21.00 27.95
C LEU A 11 19.65 21.39 28.91
N GLY A 12 18.74 20.48 29.23
CA GLY A 12 17.67 20.73 30.19
C GLY A 12 18.18 21.16 31.57
N ALA A 13 19.23 20.50 32.09
CA ALA A 13 19.88 20.86 33.35
C ALA A 13 20.54 22.25 33.28
N TYR A 14 21.11 22.62 32.13
CA TYR A 14 21.65 23.96 31.92
C TYR A 14 20.55 25.04 31.95
N LEU A 15 19.38 24.79 31.37
CA LEU A 15 18.24 25.73 31.40
C LEU A 15 17.66 25.88 32.82
N ILE A 16 17.55 24.77 33.57
CA ILE A 16 17.12 24.79 34.97
C ILE A 16 18.09 25.61 35.82
N LYS A 17 19.40 25.47 35.59
CA LYS A 17 20.44 26.22 36.31
C LYS A 17 20.31 27.75 36.11
N GLN A 18 19.81 28.18 34.95
CA GLN A 18 19.57 29.60 34.67
C GLN A 18 18.21 30.10 35.23
N SER A 19 17.46 29.25 35.94
CA SER A 19 16.12 29.54 36.47
C SER A 19 15.10 29.98 35.41
N GLU A 20 15.34 29.65 34.13
CA GLU A 20 14.43 29.98 33.05
C GLU A 20 13.29 28.96 32.89
N VAL A 21 13.52 27.72 33.33
CA VAL A 21 12.59 26.59 33.12
C VAL A 21 12.58 25.70 34.34
N ASP A 22 11.39 25.24 34.75
CA ASP A 22 11.25 24.29 35.85
C ASP A 22 11.62 22.87 35.41
N TYR A 23 12.04 22.04 36.37
CA TYR A 23 12.32 20.62 36.16
C TYR A 23 11.14 19.86 35.52
N VAL A 24 9.91 20.17 35.94
CA VAL A 24 8.69 19.52 35.44
C VAL A 24 8.50 19.78 33.95
N ASP A 25 8.78 21.00 33.50
CA ASP A 25 8.63 21.39 32.09
C ASP A 25 9.64 20.67 31.19
N VAL A 26 10.87 20.48 31.65
CA VAL A 26 11.89 19.71 30.92
C VAL A 26 11.46 18.25 30.75
N PHE A 27 10.96 17.61 31.82
CA PHE A 27 10.48 16.23 31.75
C PHE A 27 9.24 16.09 30.86
N LYS A 28 8.35 17.07 30.91
CA LYS A 28 7.15 17.13 30.06
C LYS A 28 7.52 17.25 28.58
N ALA A 29 8.46 18.13 28.22
CA ALA A 29 8.93 18.24 26.86
C ALA A 29 9.63 16.96 26.38
N PHE A 30 10.51 16.39 27.20
CA PHE A 30 11.22 15.16 26.87
C PHE A 30 10.28 13.97 26.64
N SER A 31 9.31 13.77 27.53
CA SER A 31 8.31 12.71 27.39
C SER A 31 7.41 12.91 26.17
N ALA A 32 6.99 14.14 25.88
CA ALA A 32 6.20 14.45 24.69
C ALA A 32 6.96 14.10 23.39
N ILE A 33 8.25 14.44 23.31
CA ILE A 33 9.10 14.10 22.15
C ILE A 33 9.29 12.59 22.03
N LEU A 34 9.54 11.90 23.14
CA LEU A 34 9.70 10.45 23.16
C LEU A 34 8.46 9.72 22.68
N PHE A 35 7.31 9.96 23.31
CA PHE A 35 6.08 9.28 22.99
C PHE A 35 5.55 9.70 21.62
N GLY A 36 5.69 10.97 21.25
CA GLY A 36 5.34 11.47 19.92
C GLY A 36 6.19 10.80 18.84
N GLY A 37 7.51 10.72 19.04
CA GLY A 37 8.43 10.05 18.12
C GLY A 37 8.13 8.56 17.98
N MET A 38 7.82 7.86 19.07
CA MET A 38 7.41 6.45 19.04
C MET A 38 6.08 6.27 18.28
N ALA A 39 5.09 7.13 18.53
CA ALA A 39 3.80 7.06 17.86
C ALA A 39 3.94 7.27 16.35
N VAL A 40 4.71 8.27 15.93
CA VAL A 40 5.00 8.54 14.51
C VAL A 40 5.81 7.41 13.89
N GLY A 41 6.81 6.88 14.59
CA GLY A 41 7.61 5.75 14.14
C GLY A 41 6.75 4.52 13.87
N ASN A 42 5.86 4.19 14.81
CA ASN A 42 4.92 3.09 14.65
C ASN A 42 3.94 3.33 13.48
N ALA A 43 3.34 4.53 13.40
CA ALA A 43 2.44 4.87 12.29
C ALA A 43 3.13 4.77 10.93
N SER A 44 4.38 5.25 10.85
CA SER A 44 5.20 5.20 9.63
C SER A 44 5.52 3.76 9.23
N ALA A 45 5.71 2.86 10.20
CA ALA A 45 5.93 1.45 9.92
C ALA A 45 4.69 0.76 9.31
N PHE A 46 3.47 1.21 9.65
CA PHE A 46 2.22 0.68 9.08
C PHE A 46 1.83 1.31 7.74
N ALA A 47 2.31 2.52 7.44
CA ALA A 47 1.99 3.24 6.20
C ALA A 47 2.23 2.45 4.90
N PRO A 48 3.38 1.74 4.69
CA PRO A 48 3.62 1.00 3.45
C PRO A 48 2.66 -0.17 3.26
N ASP A 49 2.26 -0.85 4.34
CA ASP A 49 1.31 -1.97 4.27
C ASP A 49 -0.08 -1.50 3.86
N ALA A 50 -0.53 -0.35 4.39
CA ALA A 50 -1.79 0.26 3.99
C ALA A 50 -1.78 0.66 2.50
N ALA A 51 -0.70 1.28 2.02
CA ALA A 51 -0.55 1.64 0.61
C ALA A 51 -0.55 0.41 -0.31
N LYS A 52 0.11 -0.67 0.12
CA LYS A 52 0.12 -1.94 -0.63
C LYS A 52 -1.27 -2.57 -0.70
N ALA A 53 -2.03 -2.54 0.40
CA ALA A 53 -3.40 -3.04 0.43
C ALA A 53 -4.32 -2.28 -0.53
N GLU A 54 -4.22 -0.93 -0.57
CA GLU A 54 -4.96 -0.10 -1.52
C GLU A 54 -4.64 -0.46 -2.97
N GLN A 55 -3.35 -0.60 -3.29
CA GLN A 55 -2.90 -0.98 -4.64
C GLN A 55 -3.44 -2.36 -5.05
N SER A 56 -3.37 -3.36 -4.17
CA SER A 56 -3.90 -4.70 -4.46
C SER A 56 -5.42 -4.69 -4.64
N ALA A 57 -6.16 -3.92 -3.83
CA ALA A 57 -7.60 -3.79 -4.02
C ALA A 57 -7.94 -3.16 -5.38
N LYS A 58 -7.20 -2.12 -5.78
CA LYS A 58 -7.36 -1.48 -7.08
C LYS A 58 -7.14 -2.46 -8.24
N GLU A 59 -6.12 -3.31 -8.16
CA GLU A 59 -5.87 -4.35 -9.17
C GLU A 59 -7.01 -5.36 -9.29
N ILE A 60 -7.59 -5.78 -8.16
CA ILE A 60 -8.75 -6.68 -8.14
C ILE A 60 -9.97 -6.01 -8.79
N PHE A 61 -10.29 -4.77 -8.42
CA PHE A 61 -11.42 -4.05 -9.02
C PHE A 61 -11.20 -3.79 -10.52
N GLN A 62 -9.98 -3.46 -10.93
CA GLN A 62 -9.63 -3.33 -12.35
C GLN A 62 -9.86 -4.63 -13.12
N LEU A 63 -9.56 -5.77 -12.51
CA LEU A 63 -9.81 -7.08 -13.13
C LEU A 63 -11.32 -7.37 -13.24
N ILE A 64 -12.09 -7.04 -12.21
CA ILE A 64 -13.55 -7.24 -12.19
C ILE A 64 -14.24 -6.36 -13.24
N ASP A 65 -13.86 -5.09 -13.34
CA ASP A 65 -14.46 -4.13 -14.27
C ASP A 65 -13.99 -4.33 -15.72
N LYS A 66 -12.98 -5.17 -15.94
CA LYS A 66 -12.46 -5.45 -17.28
C LYS A 66 -13.49 -6.24 -18.08
N LYS A 67 -14.03 -5.62 -19.14
CA LYS A 67 -14.82 -6.33 -20.13
C LYS A 67 -13.91 -7.23 -20.98
N PRO A 68 -14.13 -8.56 -21.02
CA PRO A 68 -13.31 -9.46 -21.85
C PRO A 68 -13.61 -9.25 -23.34
N ASP A 69 -12.59 -9.37 -24.20
CA ASP A 69 -12.74 -9.32 -25.67
C ASP A 69 -13.55 -10.50 -26.21
N ILE A 70 -13.49 -11.65 -25.53
CA ILE A 70 -14.30 -12.83 -25.81
C ILE A 70 -15.27 -12.98 -24.65
N ASP A 71 -16.48 -12.49 -24.85
CA ASP A 71 -17.56 -12.57 -23.88
C ASP A 71 -18.20 -13.97 -23.93
N ASN A 72 -17.82 -14.82 -22.97
CA ASN A 72 -18.39 -16.17 -22.82
C ASN A 72 -19.83 -16.17 -22.26
N GLU A 73 -20.28 -15.05 -21.68
CA GLU A 73 -21.63 -14.93 -21.09
C GLU A 73 -22.65 -14.33 -22.08
N SER A 74 -22.19 -13.88 -23.25
CA SER A 74 -23.05 -13.34 -24.30
C SER A 74 -23.90 -14.42 -24.97
N GLU A 75 -25.23 -14.31 -24.84
CA GLU A 75 -26.19 -15.20 -25.52
C GLU A 75 -26.34 -14.93 -27.03
N THR A 76 -25.56 -14.00 -27.59
CA THR A 76 -25.59 -13.69 -29.04
C THR A 76 -24.99 -14.78 -29.93
N GLY A 77 -24.38 -15.81 -29.34
CA GLY A 77 -23.88 -16.98 -30.06
C GLY A 77 -24.99 -17.83 -30.69
N LYS A 78 -24.82 -18.22 -31.96
CA LYS A 78 -25.71 -19.20 -32.62
C LYS A 78 -25.62 -20.57 -31.91
N LYS A 79 -26.64 -20.92 -31.13
CA LYS A 79 -26.81 -22.27 -30.56
C LYS A 79 -27.26 -23.24 -31.66
N THR A 80 -26.32 -23.92 -32.33
CA THR A 80 -26.62 -24.96 -33.34
C THR A 80 -27.06 -26.28 -32.69
N ARG A 81 -28.25 -26.78 -33.07
CA ARG A 81 -28.85 -28.02 -32.53
C ARG A 81 -28.34 -29.31 -33.19
N TYR A 82 -27.71 -29.20 -34.36
CA TYR A 82 -27.12 -30.32 -35.11
C TYR A 82 -25.80 -29.87 -35.73
N ILE A 83 -24.71 -30.54 -35.35
CA ILE A 83 -23.38 -30.37 -35.92
C ILE A 83 -23.17 -31.48 -36.95
N HIS A 84 -23.23 -31.14 -38.23
CA HIS A 84 -22.75 -32.03 -39.30
C HIS A 84 -21.26 -31.74 -39.50
N SER A 85 -20.42 -32.73 -39.23
CA SER A 85 -18.96 -32.63 -39.32
C SER A 85 -18.52 -32.62 -40.79
N GLN A 86 -18.45 -31.44 -41.40
CA GLN A 86 -17.68 -31.20 -42.62
C GLN A 86 -16.46 -30.37 -42.22
N SER A 87 -15.32 -31.02 -42.04
CA SER A 87 -14.06 -30.36 -41.71
C SER A 87 -13.42 -29.79 -42.97
N GLU A 88 -13.67 -28.52 -43.26
CA GLU A 88 -12.89 -27.75 -44.23
C GLU A 88 -11.75 -27.06 -43.45
N LEU A 89 -10.51 -27.51 -43.68
CA LEU A 89 -9.32 -26.98 -43.02
C LEU A 89 -8.97 -25.62 -43.65
N LEU A 90 -9.60 -24.55 -43.14
CA LEU A 90 -9.16 -23.18 -43.39
C LEU A 90 -7.92 -22.89 -42.55
N GLU A 91 -6.80 -22.60 -43.22
CA GLU A 91 -5.53 -22.22 -42.60
C GLU A 91 -5.69 -20.88 -41.87
N TYR A 92 -6.03 -20.95 -40.57
CA TYR A 92 -6.13 -19.78 -39.71
C TYR A 92 -4.75 -19.45 -39.14
N HIS A 93 -4.18 -18.32 -39.54
CA HIS A 93 -2.98 -17.77 -38.91
C HIS A 93 -3.37 -17.11 -37.58
N ILE A 94 -3.28 -17.86 -36.49
CA ILE A 94 -3.55 -17.36 -35.14
C ILE A 94 -2.34 -16.54 -34.69
N LEU A 95 -2.43 -15.22 -34.83
CA LEU A 95 -1.48 -14.29 -34.20
C LEU A 95 -1.77 -14.27 -32.71
N LEU A 96 -1.02 -15.04 -31.93
CA LEU A 96 -1.08 -14.98 -30.48
C LEU A 96 -0.61 -13.60 -30.00
N PRO A 97 -1.34 -12.92 -29.10
CA PRO A 97 -0.86 -11.69 -28.50
C PRO A 97 0.47 -11.97 -27.79
N HIS A 98 1.48 -11.15 -28.08
CA HIS A 98 2.81 -11.31 -27.51
C HIS A 98 2.75 -11.07 -26.00
N PRO A 99 3.40 -11.91 -25.18
CA PRO A 99 3.43 -11.70 -23.74
C PRO A 99 4.15 -10.39 -23.40
N PRO A 100 3.69 -9.64 -22.38
CA PRO A 100 4.40 -8.47 -21.87
C PRO A 100 5.71 -8.86 -21.15
#